data_AF-A0A810Q673-F1
#
_entry.id   AF-A0A810Q673-F1
#
_cell.length_a   1.000
_cell.length_b   1.000
_cell.length_c   1.000
_cell.angle_alpha   90.00
_cell.angle_beta   90.00
_cell.angle_gamma   90.00
#
_symmetry.space_group_name_H-M   'P 1'
#
loop_
_entity.id
_entity.type
_entity.pdbx_description
1 polymer ?
#
loop_
_entity_poly.entity_id
_entity_poly.type
_entity_poly.pdbx_seq_one_letter_code
_entity_poly.pdbx_strand_id
1 'polypeptide(L)'
;MYSLTCYGRMWAKGGEIVFTYIVEKGANLKIHTPGIKDMSQIKTKTIQKPDCIYMQSDYPSGWHIEVEQRSDKIVIYSNYQLTQNEDGSFNAPTKLSDL
;
A
#
# COMPACT_ATOMS: atom_id res chain seq x y z
N MET A 1 3.52 17.95 -4.06
CA MET A 1 2.36 17.64 -4.90
C MET A 1 2.44 16.16 -5.23
N TYR A 2 1.63 15.31 -4.60
CA TYR A 2 1.60 13.89 -4.92
C TYR A 2 0.78 13.72 -6.21
N SER A 3 1.39 13.25 -7.29
CA SER A 3 0.60 12.90 -8.49
C SER A 3 -0.05 11.54 -8.23
N LEU A 4 -1.38 11.54 -8.04
CA LEU A 4 -2.18 10.32 -8.12
C LEU A 4 -2.24 9.92 -9.59
N THR A 5 -1.24 9.17 -10.04
CA THR A 5 -1.27 8.58 -11.37
C THR A 5 -1.72 7.13 -11.22
N CYS A 6 -3.03 6.91 -11.32
CA CYS A 6 -3.67 5.59 -11.28
C CYS A 6 -3.30 4.78 -12.54
N TYR A 7 -2.10 4.20 -12.60
CA TYR A 7 -1.78 3.17 -13.59
C TYR A 7 -2.10 1.81 -13.00
N GLY A 8 -3.24 1.23 -13.39
CA GLY A 8 -3.60 -0.13 -13.03
C GLY A 8 -2.62 -1.13 -13.66
N ARG A 9 -1.77 -1.75 -12.83
CA ARG A 9 -0.96 -2.91 -13.22
C ARG A 9 -1.83 -4.16 -13.06
N MET A 10 -2.24 -4.76 -14.18
CA MET A 10 -3.08 -5.97 -14.20
C MET A 10 -2.32 -7.17 -13.61
N TRP A 11 -2.81 -7.74 -12.51
CA TRP A 11 -2.44 -9.09 -12.11
C TRP A 11 -3.26 -10.09 -12.94
N ALA A 12 -2.58 -11.01 -13.60
CA ALA A 12 -3.21 -12.08 -14.36
C ALA A 12 -3.78 -13.15 -13.41
N LYS A 13 -5.02 -12.94 -12.97
CA LYS A 13 -6.14 -13.91 -12.89
C LYS A 13 -7.29 -13.25 -12.11
N GLY A 14 -8.23 -12.65 -12.84
CA GLY A 14 -9.52 -12.21 -12.30
C GLY A 14 -9.52 -10.83 -11.64
N GLY A 15 -9.57 -9.77 -12.45
CA GLY A 15 -10.42 -8.59 -12.23
C GLY A 15 -10.31 -7.75 -10.94
N GLU A 16 -9.31 -7.88 -10.09
CA GLU A 16 -9.19 -7.03 -8.89
C GLU A 16 -8.55 -5.66 -9.21
N ILE A 17 -9.21 -4.58 -8.75
CA ILE A 17 -8.74 -3.21 -8.89
C ILE A 17 -7.49 -3.03 -8.01
N VAL A 18 -6.40 -2.53 -8.61
CA VAL A 18 -5.16 -2.18 -7.88
C VAL A 18 -4.98 -0.67 -7.86
N PHE A 19 -4.95 -0.10 -6.66
CA PHE A 19 -4.64 1.31 -6.45
C PHE A 19 -3.12 1.47 -6.31
N THR A 20 -2.54 2.36 -7.11
CA THR A 20 -1.08 2.61 -7.13
C THR A 20 -0.77 4.02 -6.67
N TYR A 21 0.18 4.16 -5.76
CA TYR A 21 0.64 5.44 -5.22
C TYR A 21 2.15 5.55 -5.38
N ILE A 22 2.63 6.72 -5.81
CA ILE A 22 4.06 7.02 -5.96
C ILE A 22 4.42 8.10 -4.95
N VAL A 23 5.41 7.78 -4.12
CA VAL A 23 5.98 8.71 -3.14
C VAL A 23 7.40 9.05 -3.60
N GLU A 24 7.60 10.31 -3.96
CA GLU A 24 8.90 10.82 -4.39
C GLU A 24 9.93 10.82 -3.25
N LYS A 25 11.21 10.74 -3.61
CA LYS A 25 12.32 10.81 -2.65
C LYS A 25 12.19 12.02 -1.72
N GLY A 26 12.35 11.79 -0.42
CA GLY A 26 12.30 12.83 0.62
C GLY A 26 10.91 13.15 1.14
N ALA A 27 9.84 12.60 0.54
CA ALA A 27 8.51 12.66 1.13
C ALA A 27 8.37 11.63 2.27
N ASN A 28 7.71 12.03 3.36
CA ASN A 28 7.42 11.12 4.46
C ASN A 28 6.10 10.40 4.18
N LEU A 29 6.14 9.07 4.05
CA LEU A 29 4.94 8.25 3.92
C LEU A 29 4.51 7.76 5.31
N LYS A 30 3.30 8.10 5.71
CA LYS A 30 2.67 7.60 6.92
C LYS A 30 1.32 6.99 6.58
N ILE A 31 1.16 5.70 6.86
CA ILE A 31 -0.11 4.98 6.70
C ILE A 31 -0.58 4.51 8.08
N HIS A 32 -1.73 5.01 8.50
CA HIS A 32 -2.42 4.56 9.71
C HIS A 32 -3.16 3.27 9.41
N THR A 33 -2.98 2.26 10.27
CA THR A 33 -3.65 0.95 10.15
C THR A 33 -4.65 0.75 11.30
N PRO A 34 -5.74 1.54 11.36
CA PRO A 34 -6.74 1.44 12.42
C PRO A 34 -7.33 0.03 12.50
N GLY A 35 -7.59 -0.43 13.73
CA GLY A 35 -8.16 -1.75 13.99
C GLY A 35 -7.15 -2.90 14.10
N ILE A 36 -5.88 -2.67 13.77
CA ILE A 36 -4.79 -3.61 14.07
C ILE A 36 -4.30 -3.36 15.49
N LYS A 37 -4.48 -4.35 16.37
CA LYS A 37 -4.09 -4.27 17.79
C LYS A 37 -2.72 -4.90 18.05
N ASP A 38 -2.32 -5.83 17.19
CA ASP A 38 -1.08 -6.57 17.31
C ASP A 38 -0.49 -6.80 15.91
N MET A 39 0.80 -6.50 15.77
CA MET A 39 1.55 -6.68 14.52
C MET A 39 1.68 -8.15 14.12
N SER A 40 1.57 -9.09 15.07
CA SER A 40 1.56 -10.53 14.78
C SER A 40 0.40 -10.97 13.89
N GLN A 41 -0.65 -10.15 13.81
CA GLN A 41 -1.82 -10.37 12.97
C GLN A 41 -1.55 -10.12 11.48
N ILE A 42 -0.49 -9.38 11.17
CA ILE A 42 -0.11 -9.02 9.81
C ILE A 42 0.90 -10.05 9.32
N LYS A 43 0.60 -10.71 8.19
CA LYS A 43 1.59 -11.56 7.52
C LYS A 43 2.43 -10.67 6.64
N THR A 44 3.72 -10.58 6.95
CA THR A 44 4.65 -9.73 6.20
C THR A 44 5.70 -10.58 5.50
N LYS A 45 6.12 -10.13 4.32
CA LYS A 45 7.22 -10.70 3.57
C LYS A 45 8.08 -9.57 3.03
N THR A 46 9.38 -9.65 3.28
CA THR A 46 10.36 -8.72 2.73
C THR A 46 11.34 -9.47 1.85
N ILE A 47 11.55 -8.98 0.63
CA ILE A 47 12.47 -9.52 -0.36
C ILE A 47 13.39 -8.39 -0.79
N GLN A 48 14.69 -8.56 -0.59
CA GLN A 48 15.68 -7.65 -1.17
C GLN A 48 15.95 -8.08 -2.61
N LYS A 49 15.75 -7.16 -3.56
CA LYS A 49 16.09 -7.31 -4.97
C LYS A 49 17.26 -6.37 -5.30
N PRO A 50 17.98 -6.57 -6.42
CA PRO A 50 19.08 -5.69 -6.82
C PRO A 50 18.68 -4.22 -6.99
N ASP A 51 17.43 -3.98 -7.38
CA ASP A 51 16.89 -2.66 -7.75
C ASP A 51 15.94 -2.06 -6.70
N CYS A 52 15.43 -2.87 -5.77
CA CYS A 52 14.50 -2.42 -4.73
C CYS A 52 14.43 -3.35 -3.51
N ILE A 53 13.94 -2.82 -2.40
CA ILE A 53 13.40 -3.64 -1.31
C ILE A 53 11.90 -3.78 -1.56
N TYR A 54 11.45 -5.01 -1.72
CA TYR A 54 10.04 -5.33 -1.89
C TYR A 54 9.46 -5.81 -0.56
N MET A 55 8.35 -5.22 -0.15
CA MET A 55 7.59 -5.60 1.03
C MET A 55 6.16 -5.95 0.63
N GLN A 56 5.61 -6.99 1.22
CA GLN A 56 4.22 -7.38 1.09
C GLN A 56 3.65 -7.55 2.50
N SER A 57 2.43 -7.04 2.71
CA SER A 57 1.69 -7.18 3.97
C SER A 57 0.25 -7.57 3.70
N ASP A 58 -0.15 -8.71 4.26
CA ASP A 58 -1.52 -9.22 4.24
C ASP A 58 -2.16 -9.00 5.62
N TYR A 59 -3.20 -8.18 5.66
CA TYR A 59 -3.94 -7.84 6.88
C TYR A 59 -5.15 -8.76 7.06
N PRO A 60 -5.56 -9.05 8.31
CA PRO A 60 -6.68 -9.95 8.60
C PRO A 60 -8.04 -9.43 8.07
N SER A 61 -8.14 -8.14 7.77
CA SER A 61 -9.30 -7.51 7.12
C SER A 61 -9.35 -7.72 5.60
N GLY A 62 -8.48 -8.56 5.03
CA GLY A 62 -8.39 -8.77 3.58
C GLY A 62 -7.70 -7.64 2.82
N TRP A 63 -7.21 -6.61 3.53
CA TRP A 63 -6.39 -5.58 2.90
C TRP A 63 -4.99 -6.13 2.62
N HIS A 64 -4.57 -5.97 1.38
CA HIS A 64 -3.29 -6.38 0.85
C HIS A 64 -2.57 -5.15 0.32
N ILE A 65 -1.33 -4.97 0.77
CA ILE A 65 -0.47 -3.88 0.34
C ILE A 65 0.92 -4.41 0.01
N GLU A 66 1.44 -3.95 -1.11
CA GLU A 66 2.81 -4.18 -1.56
C GLU A 66 3.53 -2.84 -1.66
N VAL A 67 4.81 -2.84 -1.32
CA VAL A 67 5.66 -1.66 -1.35
C VAL A 67 6.98 -2.01 -2.03
N GLU A 68 7.29 -1.32 -3.13
CA GLU A 68 8.61 -1.31 -3.74
C GLU A 68 9.35 -0.04 -3.29
N GLN A 69 10.31 -0.21 -2.39
CA GLN A 69 11.22 0.87 -2.00
C GLN A 69 12.44 0.86 -2.93
N ARG A 70 12.49 1.86 -3.81
CA ARG A 70 13.61 2.12 -4.73
C ARG A 70 14.47 3.27 -4.19
N SER A 71 15.58 3.56 -4.84
CA SER A 71 16.51 4.63 -4.43
C SER A 71 15.97 6.05 -4.67
N ASP A 72 15.04 6.20 -5.61
CA ASP A 72 14.46 7.45 -6.09
C ASP A 72 12.99 7.64 -5.69
N LYS A 73 12.28 6.57 -5.33
CA LYS A 73 10.86 6.61 -4.99
C LYS A 73 10.41 5.38 -4.21
N ILE A 74 9.21 5.48 -3.65
CA ILE A 74 8.46 4.34 -3.13
C ILE A 74 7.22 4.17 -4.00
N VAL A 75 6.97 2.94 -4.46
CA VAL A 75 5.74 2.59 -5.17
C VAL A 75 4.92 1.69 -4.27
N ILE A 76 3.66 2.05 -4.05
CA ILE A 76 2.72 1.31 -3.21
C ILE A 76 1.62 0.77 -4.10
N TYR A 77 1.33 -0.52 -3.95
CA TYR A 77 0.18 -1.17 -4.57
C TYR A 77 -0.77 -1.64 -3.47
N SER A 78 -2.05 -1.37 -3.64
CA SER A 78 -3.07 -1.70 -2.64
C SER A 78 -4.31 -2.24 -3.32
N ASN A 79 -4.87 -3.34 -2.81
CA ASN A 79 -6.13 -3.90 -3.33
C ASN A 79 -7.38 -3.09 -2.91
N TYR A 80 -7.23 -2.16 -1.97
CA TYR A 80 -8.25 -1.18 -1.58
C TYR A 80 -7.72 0.25 -1.69
N GLN A 81 -8.62 1.20 -1.90
CA GLN A 81 -8.25 2.61 -1.92
C GLN A 81 -7.82 3.07 -0.51
N LEU A 82 -6.79 3.91 -0.46
CA LEU A 82 -6.36 4.57 0.77
C LEU A 82 -7.04 5.93 0.86
N THR A 83 -7.45 6.30 2.07
CA THR A 83 -8.04 7.63 2.32
C THR A 83 -6.94 8.58 2.74
N GLN A 84 -6.70 9.65 1.98
CA GLN A 84 -5.75 10.68 2.36
C GLN A 84 -6.35 11.62 3.41
N ASN A 85 -5.58 11.92 4.45
CA ASN A 85 -5.91 12.88 5.49
C ASN A 85 -5.42 14.29 5.12
N GLU A 86 -5.95 15.33 5.77
CA GLU A 86 -5.55 16.73 5.54
C GLU A 86 -4.05 16.98 5.81
N ASP A 87 -3.46 16.22 6.74
CA ASP A 87 -2.03 16.29 7.10
C ASP A 87 -1.11 15.57 6.09
N GLY A 88 -1.68 15.00 5.02
CA GLY A 88 -0.95 14.27 3.98
C GLY A 88 -0.65 12.81 4.31
N SER A 89 -1.00 12.33 5.51
CA SER A 89 -0.96 10.90 5.84
C SER A 89 -2.11 10.14 5.16
N PHE A 90 -2.07 8.82 5.20
CA PHE A 90 -3.12 7.96 4.66
C PHE A 90 -3.70 7.05 5.73
N ASN A 91 -4.96 6.68 5.58
CA ASN A 91 -5.59 5.62 6.35
C ASN A 91 -5.78 4.36 5.49
N ALA A 92 -5.43 3.22 6.07
CA ALA A 92 -5.82 1.91 5.58
C ALA A 92 -7.35 1.76 5.59
N PRO A 93 -7.91 0.93 4.70
CA PRO A 93 -9.35 0.62 4.69
C PRO A 93 -9.81 0.02 6.03
N THR A 94 -10.77 0.67 6.68
CA THR A 94 -11.42 0.20 7.91
C THR A 94 -12.64 -0.68 7.58
N LYS A 95 -12.40 -1.97 7.30
CA LYS A 95 -13.37 -3.07 7.13
C LYS A 95 -14.25 -3.12 5.86
N LEU A 96 -14.21 -4.35 5.31
CA LEU A 96 -14.95 -5.09 4.28
C LEU A 96 -16.46 -4.89 4.03
N SER A 97 -17.17 -3.93 4.62
CA SER A 97 -18.66 -3.91 4.57
C SER A 97 -19.32 -2.90 3.63
N ASP A 98 -18.56 -2.15 2.83
CA ASP A 98 -19.13 -1.16 1.89
C ASP A 98 -18.88 -1.50 0.41
N LEU A 99 -18.91 -2.80 0.08
CA LEU A 99 -19.06 -3.30 -1.31
C LEU A 99 -20.38 -4.04 -1.46
#